data_AF-A0A2N5KG92-F1
#
_entry.id   AF-A0A2N5KG92-F1
#
_cell.length_a   1.000
_cell.length_b   1.000
_cell.length_c   1.000
_cell.angle_alpha   90.00
_cell.angle_beta   90.00
_cell.angle_gamma   90.00
#
_symmetry.space_group_name_H-M   'P 1'
#
loop_
_entity.id
_entity.type
_entity.pdbx_description
1 polymer ?
#
loop_
_entity_poly.entity_id
_entity_poly.type
_entity_poly.pdbx_seq_one_letter_code
_entity_poly.pdbx_strand_id
1 'polypeptide(L)'
;MAFIRTKKVGRHEYYQLVESTRINGNPRQKVLVHLNGHATLDDAMKKWPREIERLRHEAAKERERAEAGSGTGRQRHATGRADSMEKRANVLEANLEKLRKLKKRGVV
;
A
#
# COMPACT_ATOMS: atom_id res chain seq x y z
N MET A 1 17.32 6.76 13.26
CA MET A 1 17.64 7.08 11.84
C MET A 1 16.73 6.25 10.95
N ALA A 2 16.12 6.85 9.92
CA ALA A 2 15.27 6.14 8.98
C ALA A 2 16.00 5.87 7.66
N PHE A 3 15.74 4.72 7.04
CA PHE A 3 16.30 4.32 5.75
C PHE A 3 15.38 3.34 5.01
N ILE A 4 15.61 3.17 3.71
CA ILE A 4 14.86 2.23 2.89
C ILE A 4 15.53 0.85 2.95
N ARG A 5 14.76 -0.16 3.35
CA ARG A 5 15.15 -1.56 3.34
C ARG A 5 14.52 -2.27 2.16
N THR A 6 15.33 -2.95 1.37
CA THR A 6 14.88 -3.85 0.31
C THR A 6 14.67 -5.26 0.87
N LYS A 7 13.55 -5.89 0.51
CA LYS A 7 13.21 -7.27 0.81
C LYS A 7 12.91 -7.98 -0.49
N LYS A 8 13.69 -9.01 -0.82
CA LYS A 8 13.44 -9.88 -1.96
C LYS A 8 12.55 -11.05 -1.53
N VAL A 9 11.49 -11.31 -2.29
CA VAL A 9 10.60 -12.47 -2.10
C VAL A 9 10.40 -13.11 -3.46
N GLY A 10 11.06 -14.26 -3.68
CA GLY A 10 11.13 -14.91 -4.99
C GLY A 10 11.77 -13.99 -6.04
N ARG A 11 11.03 -13.72 -7.13
CA ARG A 11 11.46 -12.82 -8.23
C ARG A 11 11.09 -11.35 -7.99
N HIS A 12 10.44 -11.03 -6.87
CA HIS A 12 9.94 -9.69 -6.59
C HIS A 12 10.78 -8.97 -5.53
N GLU A 13 10.92 -7.67 -5.70
CA GLU A 13 11.58 -6.78 -4.75
C GLU A 13 10.56 -5.84 -4.13
N TYR A 14 10.63 -5.73 -2.80
CA TYR A 14 9.75 -4.89 -2.01
C TYR A 14 10.58 -3.94 -1.17
N TYR A 15 10.17 -2.69 -1.12
CA TYR A 15 10.85 -1.65 -0.37
C TYR A 15 10.03 -1.27 0.87
N GLN A 16 10.73 -0.98 1.96
CA GLN A 16 10.13 -0.63 3.24
C GLN A 16 10.90 0.53 3.84
N LEU A 17 10.19 1.56 4.31
CA LEU A 17 10.79 2.59 5.16
C LEU A 17 10.91 2.04 6.58
N VAL A 18 12.12 2.00 7.11
CA VAL A 18 12.44 1.43 8.42
C VAL A 18 13.15 2.47 9.27
N GLU A 19 12.76 2.56 10.53
CA GLU A 19 13.49 3.31 11.54
C GLU A 19 14.32 2.36 12.39
N SER A 20 15.61 2.67 12.54
CA SER A 20 16.49 1.98 13.50
C SER A 20 16.64 2.80 14.77
N THR A 21 16.40 2.13 15.90
CA THR A 21 16.60 2.63 17.27
C THR A 21 17.44 1.63 18.06
N ARG A 22 18.02 2.05 19.19
CA ARG A 22 18.65 1.14 20.15
C ARG A 22 17.77 1.04 21.40
N ILE A 23 17.49 -0.19 21.83
CA ILE A 23 16.76 -0.46 23.08
C ILE A 23 17.65 -1.38 23.92
N ASN A 24 18.06 -0.90 25.10
CA ASN A 24 19.01 -1.59 25.99
C ASN A 24 20.30 -1.99 25.26
N GLY A 25 20.90 -1.06 24.51
CA GLY A 25 22.12 -1.30 23.72
C GLY A 25 21.93 -2.08 22.42
N ASN A 26 20.81 -2.80 22.25
CA ASN A 26 20.55 -3.66 21.10
C ASN A 26 19.88 -2.89 19.95
N PRO A 27 20.33 -3.06 18.70
CA PRO A 27 19.66 -2.46 17.55
C PRO A 27 18.28 -3.10 17.33
N ARG A 28 17.26 -2.27 17.22
CA ARG A 28 15.89 -2.64 16.87
C ARG A 28 15.47 -1.87 15.63
N GLN A 29 14.76 -2.56 14.74
CA GLN A 29 14.22 -1.99 13.51
C GLN A 29 12.70 -2.01 13.57
N LYS A 30 12.07 -0.88 13.27
CA LYS A 30 10.63 -0.74 13.16
C LYS A 30 10.26 -0.34 11.74
N VAL A 31 9.41 -1.14 11.08
CA VAL A 31 8.86 -0.76 9.78
C VAL A 31 7.88 0.39 9.98
N LEU A 32 8.15 1.52 9.34
CA LEU A 32 7.28 2.68 9.36
C LEU A 32 6.24 2.58 8.24
N VAL A 33 6.64 2.30 7.01
CA VAL A 33 5.75 2.26 5.83
C VAL A 33 6.21 1.18 4.86
N HIS A 34 5.27 0.44 4.27
CA HIS A 34 5.55 -0.46 3.15
C HIS A 34 5.45 0.35 1.84
N LEU A 35 6.57 0.44 1.11
CA LEU A 35 6.64 1.16 -0.18
C LEU A 35 6.29 0.25 -1.37
N ASN A 36 6.04 -1.04 -1.13
CA ASN A 36 5.77 -2.05 -2.16
C ASN A 36 6.87 -2.04 -3.23
N GLY A 37 6.53 -1.86 -4.51
CA GLY A 37 7.49 -1.84 -5.61
C GLY A 37 8.22 -0.50 -5.81
N HIS A 38 8.06 0.49 -4.93
CA HIS A 38 8.66 1.81 -5.08
C HIS A 38 9.98 1.92 -4.32
N ALA A 39 11.08 2.07 -5.05
CA ALA A 39 12.43 2.14 -4.48
C ALA A 39 12.69 3.41 -3.66
N THR A 40 11.91 4.48 -3.86
CA THR A 40 12.08 5.76 -3.18
C THR A 40 10.77 6.30 -2.63
N LEU A 41 10.88 7.18 -1.62
CA LEU A 41 9.72 7.83 -1.01
C LEU A 41 8.99 8.75 -2.00
N ASP A 42 9.74 9.53 -2.76
CA ASP A 42 9.15 10.46 -3.73
C ASP A 42 8.44 9.70 -4.87
N ASP A 43 8.97 8.55 -5.31
CA ASP A 43 8.29 7.71 -6.31
C ASP A 43 6.96 7.18 -5.77
N ALA A 44 6.96 6.68 -4.53
CA ALA A 44 5.73 6.23 -3.85
C ALA A 44 4.71 7.36 -3.71
N MET A 45 5.13 8.53 -3.21
CA MET A 45 4.26 9.71 -3.03
C MET A 45 3.67 10.20 -4.35
N LYS A 46 4.42 10.09 -5.45
CA LYS A 46 3.98 10.51 -6.78
C LYS A 46 3.01 9.52 -7.41
N LYS A 47 3.23 8.21 -7.24
CA LYS A 47 2.46 7.16 -7.94
C LYS A 47 1.24 6.67 -7.18
N TRP A 48 1.29 6.61 -5.85
CA TRP A 48 0.17 6.12 -5.03
C TRP A 48 -1.16 6.84 -5.24
N PRO A 49 -1.23 8.17 -5.40
CA PRO A 49 -2.50 8.84 -5.68
C PRO A 49 -3.22 8.26 -6.91
N ARG A 50 -2.48 8.09 -8.02
CA ARG A 50 -3.01 7.50 -9.26
C ARG A 50 -3.39 6.04 -9.09
N GLU A 51 -2.62 5.29 -8.31
CA GLU A 51 -2.92 3.88 -8.03
C GLU A 51 -4.17 3.71 -7.15
N ILE A 52 -4.36 4.58 -6.15
CA ILE A 52 -5.57 4.64 -5.31
C ILE A 52 -6.78 4.94 -6.18
N GLU A 53 -6.72 5.96 -7.04
CA GLU A 53 -7.80 6.30 -7.98
C GLU A 53 -8.12 5.13 -8.90
N ARG A 54 -7.10 4.50 -9.50
CA ARG A 54 -7.27 3.33 -10.35
C ARG A 54 -7.97 2.19 -9.61
N LEU A 55 -7.51 1.84 -8.40
CA LEU A 55 -8.10 0.77 -7.60
C LEU A 55 -9.56 1.07 -7.24
N ARG A 56 -9.89 2.31 -6.88
CA ARG A 56 -11.26 2.72 -6.58
C ARG A 56 -12.16 2.62 -7.81
N HIS A 57 -11.67 3.07 -8.96
CA HIS A 57 -12.40 2.98 -10.22
C HIS A 57 -12.59 1.53 -10.68
N GLU A 58 -11.58 0.67 -10.56
CA GLU A 58 -11.69 -0.76 -10.85
C GLU A 58 -12.67 -1.45 -9.90
N ALA A 59 -12.65 -1.11 -8.61
CA ALA A 59 -13.61 -1.63 -7.64
C ALA A 59 -15.05 -1.26 -8.00
N ALA A 60 -15.30 0.00 -8.38
CA ALA A 60 -16.62 0.45 -8.83
C ALA A 60 -17.11 -0.35 -10.05
N LYS A 61 -16.24 -0.57 -11.05
CA LYS A 61 -16.57 -1.42 -12.21
C LYS A 61 -16.89 -2.86 -11.84
N GLU A 62 -16.18 -3.43 -10.86
CA GLU A 62 -16.46 -4.78 -10.39
C GLU A 62 -17.78 -4.86 -9.60
N ARG A 63 -18.17 -3.80 -8.86
CA ARG A 63 -19.49 -3.70 -8.22
C ARG A 63 -20.61 -3.64 -9.26
N GLU A 64 -20.48 -2.78 -10.27
CA GLU A 64 -21.44 -2.68 -11.37
C GLU A 64 -21.61 -4.03 -12.10
N ARG A 65 -20.51 -4.74 -12.37
CA ARG A 65 -20.54 -6.09 -12.94
C ARG A 65 -21.22 -7.12 -12.04
N ALA A 66 -21.06 -6.99 -10.73
CA ALA A 66 -21.74 -7.87 -9.77
C ALA A 66 -23.26 -7.65 -9.80
N GLU A 67 -23.69 -6.39 -9.92
CA GLU A 67 -25.09 -5.99 -10.01
C GLU A 67 -25.74 -6.42 -11.35
N ALA A 68 -24.99 -6.33 -12.46
CA ALA A 68 -25.47 -6.74 -13.78
C ALA A 68 -25.45 -8.27 -14.03
N GLY A 69 -24.73 -9.04 -13.21
CA GLY A 69 -24.52 -10.48 -13.43
C GLY A 69 -25.66 -11.34 -12.88
N SER A 70 -26.39 -12.05 -13.75
CA SER A 70 -27.36 -13.08 -13.34
C SER A 70 -26.63 -14.37 -12.90
N GLY A 71 -26.29 -14.49 -11.63
CA GLY A 71 -25.74 -15.72 -11.05
C GLY A 71 -24.96 -15.49 -9.75
N THR A 72 -25.39 -16.15 -8.67
CA THR A 72 -24.89 -15.95 -7.31
C THR A 72 -23.36 -16.14 -7.18
N GLY A 73 -22.77 -17.08 -7.92
CA GLY A 73 -21.32 -17.33 -7.90
C GLY A 73 -20.49 -16.22 -8.56
N ARG A 74 -20.93 -15.74 -9.73
CA ARG A 74 -20.24 -14.67 -10.48
C ARG A 74 -20.37 -13.33 -9.75
N GLN A 75 -21.53 -13.08 -9.17
CA GLN A 75 -21.78 -11.93 -8.30
C GLN A 75 -20.86 -11.93 -7.08
N ARG A 76 -20.81 -13.04 -6.31
CA ARG A 76 -19.91 -13.15 -5.14
C ARG A 76 -18.44 -12.93 -5.49
N HIS A 77 -17.97 -13.47 -6.61
CA HIS A 77 -16.59 -13.29 -7.05
C HIS A 77 -16.28 -11.84 -7.44
N ALA A 78 -17.20 -11.17 -8.14
CA ALA A 78 -17.05 -9.76 -8.49
C ALA A 78 -17.05 -8.85 -7.24
N THR A 79 -17.98 -9.06 -6.31
CA THR A 79 -18.01 -8.34 -5.01
C THR A 79 -16.72 -8.56 -4.22
N GLY A 80 -16.24 -9.80 -4.12
CA GLY A 80 -15.00 -10.11 -3.41
C GLY A 80 -13.76 -9.43 -4.02
N ARG A 81 -13.71 -9.28 -5.36
CA ARG A 81 -12.66 -8.52 -6.04
C ARG A 81 -12.76 -7.03 -5.76
N ALA A 82 -13.96 -6.46 -5.83
CA ALA A 82 -14.19 -5.05 -5.49
C ALA A 82 -13.74 -4.73 -4.06
N ASP A 83 -14.15 -5.54 -3.08
CA ASP A 83 -13.76 -5.36 -1.67
C ASP A 83 -12.24 -5.48 -1.48
N SER A 84 -11.58 -6.38 -2.22
CA SER A 84 -10.12 -6.51 -2.18
C SER A 84 -9.42 -5.26 -2.72
N MET A 85 -9.92 -4.71 -3.83
CA MET A 85 -9.38 -3.50 -4.44
C MET A 85 -9.57 -2.28 -3.53
N GLU A 86 -10.74 -2.12 -2.91
CA GLU A 86 -11.02 -1.07 -1.93
C GLU A 86 -10.10 -1.17 -0.71
N LYS A 87 -9.94 -2.38 -0.15
CA LYS A 87 -8.99 -2.61 0.96
C LYS A 87 -7.57 -2.20 0.56
N ARG A 88 -7.11 -2.54 -0.64
CA ARG A 88 -5.79 -2.14 -1.14
C ARG A 88 -5.67 -0.62 -1.27
N ALA A 89 -6.70 0.04 -1.82
CA ALA A 89 -6.74 1.49 -1.94
C ALA A 89 -6.65 2.18 -0.57
N ASN A 90 -7.43 1.70 0.41
CA ASN A 90 -7.42 2.23 1.77
C ASN A 90 -6.05 2.06 2.46
N VAL A 91 -5.40 0.91 2.27
CA VAL A 91 -4.04 0.68 2.79
C VAL A 91 -3.04 1.63 2.14
N LEU A 92 -3.12 1.85 0.83
CA LEU A 92 -2.24 2.80 0.13
C LEU A 92 -2.49 4.25 0.59
N GLU A 93 -3.74 4.64 0.78
CA GLU A 93 -4.11 5.97 1.28
C GLU A 93 -3.58 6.20 2.70
N ALA A 94 -3.75 5.22 3.60
CA ALA A 94 -3.21 5.29 4.96
C ALA A 94 -1.67 5.36 4.95
N ASN A 95 -1.00 4.61 4.06
CA ASN A 95 0.45 4.69 3.90
C ASN A 95 0.90 6.04 3.35
N LEU A 96 0.19 6.61 2.38
CA LEU A 96 0.46 7.93 1.83
C LEU A 96 0.31 9.02 2.90
N GLU A 97 -0.75 8.98 3.68
CA GLU A 97 -0.96 9.91 4.79
C GLU A 97 0.14 9.79 5.85
N LYS A 98 0.49 8.55 6.22
CA LYS A 98 1.57 8.27 7.16
C LYS A 98 2.91 8.81 6.65
N LEU A 99 3.20 8.63 5.36
CA LEU A 99 4.42 9.11 4.75
C LEU A 99 4.49 10.64 4.72
N ARG A 100 3.38 11.32 4.38
CA ARG A 100 3.25 12.79 4.47
C ARG A 100 3.51 13.29 5.89
N LYS A 101 2.95 12.62 6.91
CA LYS A 101 3.19 12.95 8.32
C LYS A 101 4.66 12.78 8.71
N LEU A 102 5.31 11.72 8.25
CA LEU A 102 6.74 11.46 8.54
C LEU A 102 7.65 12.52 7.90
N LYS A 103 7.36 12.90 6.63
CA LYS A 103 8.09 13.98 5.92
C LYS A 103 7.91 15.32 6.63
N LYS A 104 6.68 15.65 7.06
CA LYS A 104 6.41 16.88 7.84
C LYS A 104 7.16 16.92 9.17
N ARG A 105 7.43 15.76 9.78
CA ARG A 105 8.18 15.64 11.05
C ARG A 105 9.70 15.61 10.86
N GLY A 106 10.21 15.65 9.63
CA GLY A 106 11.65 15.55 9.34
C GLY A 106 12.25 14.17 9.66
N VAL A 107 11.42 13.11 9.73
CA VAL A 107 11.90 11.74 9.93
C VAL A 107 12.55 11.20 8.64
N VAL A 108 12.10 11.73 7.50
CA VAL A 108 12.53 11.40 6.14
C VAL A 108 12.52 12.65 5.27
#